data_AF-A0A932CC27-F1
#
_entry.id   AF-A0A932CC27-F1
#
_cell.length_a   1.000
_cell.length_b   1.000
_cell.length_c   1.000
_cell.angle_alpha   90.00
_cell.angle_beta   90.00
_cell.angle_gamma   90.00
#
_symmetry.space_group_name_H-M   'P 1'
#
loop_
_entity.id
_entity.type
_entity.pdbx_description
1 polymer ?
#
loop_
_entity_poly.entity_id
_entity_poly.type
_entity_poly.pdbx_seq_one_letter_code
_entity_poly.pdbx_strand_id
1 'polypeptide(L)'
;MRKNIIRELLNQGKPTLSTRMLTTSPQIAEIIGHSKAFDFIELLGEYASWTMADLDNFCRAVELFPHMSSMFKVEREPRLH
;
A
#
# COMPACT_ATOMS: atom_id res chain seq x y z
N MET A 1 5.08 1.41 -17.61
CA MET A 1 4.62 1.34 -16.21
C MET A 1 5.82 1.05 -15.32
N ARG A 2 5.90 1.65 -14.11
CA ARG A 2 6.94 1.32 -13.13
C ARG A 2 6.83 -0.16 -12.71
N LYS A 3 7.95 -0.68 -12.21
CA LYS A 3 8.06 -2.04 -11.67
C LYS A 3 7.05 -2.25 -10.53
N ASN A 4 6.33 -3.37 -10.54
CA ASN A 4 5.43 -3.76 -9.45
C ASN A 4 5.94 -5.04 -8.80
N ILE A 5 6.55 -4.91 -7.62
CA ILE A 5 7.22 -6.02 -6.93
C ILE A 5 6.26 -7.12 -6.51
N ILE A 6 5.05 -6.77 -6.06
CA ILE A 6 4.02 -7.73 -5.65
C ILE A 6 3.65 -8.62 -6.84
N ARG A 7 3.41 -8.02 -8.01
CA ARG A 7 3.05 -8.77 -9.22
C ARG A 7 4.17 -9.73 -9.63
N GLU A 8 5.43 -9.32 -9.53
CA GLU A 8 6.57 -10.19 -9.84
C GLU A 8 6.66 -11.37 -8.87
N LEU A 9 6.53 -11.13 -7.57
CA LEU A 9 6.57 -12.18 -6.55
C LEU A 9 5.40 -13.17 -6.73
N LEU A 10 4.18 -12.66 -6.94
CA LEU A 10 3.00 -13.50 -7.17
C LEU A 10 3.13 -14.33 -8.45
N ASN A 11 3.61 -13.76 -9.56
CA ASN A 11 3.83 -14.49 -10.81
C ASN A 11 4.90 -15.59 -10.66
N GLN A 12 5.86 -15.40 -9.73
CA GLN A 12 6.88 -16.40 -9.40
C GLN A 12 6.40 -17.43 -8.38
N GLY A 13 5.15 -17.34 -7.90
CA GLY A 13 4.64 -18.21 -6.83
C GLY A 13 5.35 -18.00 -5.49
N LYS A 14 5.98 -16.84 -5.28
CA LYS A 14 6.68 -16.53 -4.03
C LYS A 14 5.71 -15.95 -2.99
N PRO A 15 5.96 -16.19 -1.69
CA PRO A 15 5.19 -15.56 -0.64
C PRO A 15 5.40 -14.04 -0.66
N THR A 16 4.39 -13.32 -0.19
CA THR A 16 4.43 -11.86 0.02
C THR A 16 3.95 -11.52 1.42
N LEU A 17 4.66 -10.64 2.12
CA LEU A 17 4.30 -10.18 3.46
C LEU A 17 3.83 -8.72 3.43
N SER A 18 2.72 -8.44 4.12
CA SER A 18 2.16 -7.08 4.20
C SER A 18 1.80 -6.66 5.60
N THR A 19 1.59 -5.35 5.74
CA THR A 19 0.98 -4.73 6.91
C THR A 19 -0.22 -3.88 6.50
N ARG A 20 -1.20 -3.78 7.40
CA ARG A 20 -2.41 -2.96 7.22
C ARG A 20 -2.21 -1.58 7.79
N MET A 21 -2.63 -0.56 7.05
CA MET A 21 -2.50 0.84 7.44
C MET A 21 -3.88 1.51 7.41
N LEU A 22 -4.25 2.15 8.52
CA LEU A 22 -5.53 2.85 8.71
C LEU A 22 -5.37 4.38 8.72
N THR A 23 -4.24 4.88 8.23
CA THR A 23 -3.93 6.30 8.10
C THR A 23 -3.26 6.52 6.74
N THR A 24 -3.34 7.72 6.18
CA THR A 24 -2.60 8.11 4.98
C THR A 24 -1.25 8.77 5.29
N SER A 25 -0.84 8.82 6.56
CA SER A 25 0.39 9.47 7.01
C SER A 25 1.62 8.97 6.23
N PRO A 26 2.31 9.85 5.47
CA PRO A 26 3.55 9.51 4.78
C PRO A 26 4.65 9.04 5.74
N GLN A 27 4.71 9.61 6.95
CA GLN A 27 5.70 9.25 7.96
C GLN A 27 5.60 7.79 8.39
N ILE A 28 4.37 7.27 8.54
CA ILE A 28 4.16 5.86 8.87
C ILE A 28 4.60 4.96 7.71
N ALA A 29 4.28 5.35 6.46
CA ALA A 29 4.73 4.62 5.28
C ALA A 29 6.28 4.57 5.20
N GLU A 30 6.96 5.67 5.53
CA GLU A 30 8.44 5.71 5.58
C GLU A 30 9.03 4.82 6.67
N ILE A 31 8.44 4.82 7.88
CA ILE A 31 8.87 3.93 8.97
C ILE A 31 8.75 2.46 8.53
N ILE A 32 7.62 2.09 7.89
CA ILE A 32 7.42 0.74 7.35
C ILE A 32 8.46 0.45 6.27
N GLY A 33 8.70 1.35 5.33
CA GLY A 33 9.69 1.18 4.26
C GLY A 33 11.12 1.02 4.79
N HIS A 34 11.50 1.76 5.83
CA HIS A 34 12.81 1.64 6.47
C HIS A 34 13.01 0.31 7.21
N SER A 35 11.93 -0.32 7.68
CA SER A 35 12.00 -1.64 8.32
C SER A 35 12.48 -2.75 7.37
N LYS A 36 12.25 -2.60 6.06
CA LYS A 36 12.50 -3.63 5.02
C LYS A 36 11.82 -4.97 5.27
N ALA A 37 10.81 -4.99 6.13
CA ALA A 37 10.15 -6.22 6.56
C ALA A 37 8.94 -6.60 5.68
N PHE A 38 8.41 -5.67 4.89
CA PHE A 38 7.16 -5.85 4.15
C PHE A 38 7.35 -5.63 2.65
N ASP A 39 6.74 -6.48 1.83
CA ASP A 39 6.70 -6.32 0.38
C ASP A 39 5.66 -5.27 -0.03
N PHE A 40 4.63 -5.07 0.79
CA PHE A 40 3.65 -4.02 0.55
C PHE A 40 2.85 -3.53 1.77
N ILE A 41 2.30 -2.33 1.64
CA ILE A 41 1.32 -1.74 2.55
C ILE A 41 -0.09 -1.90 1.98
N GLU A 42 -1.01 -2.47 2.75
CA GLU A 42 -2.44 -2.47 2.46
C GLU A 42 -3.09 -1.24 3.12
N LEU A 43 -3.37 -0.19 2.36
CA LEU A 43 -4.10 0.99 2.83
C LEU A 43 -5.60 0.66 2.84
N LEU A 44 -6.17 0.63 4.04
CA LEU A 44 -7.57 0.26 4.25
C LEU A 44 -8.49 1.47 3.99
N GLY A 45 -8.86 1.68 2.74
CA GLY A 45 -9.73 2.79 2.33
C GLY A 45 -11.10 2.78 3.01
N GLU A 46 -11.58 1.60 3.43
CA GLU A 46 -12.84 1.43 4.15
C GLU A 46 -12.84 1.94 5.60
N TYR A 47 -11.66 2.17 6.18
CA TYR A 47 -11.52 2.62 7.57
C TYR A 47 -10.65 3.87 7.72
N ALA A 48 -9.74 4.11 6.78
CA ALA A 48 -8.91 5.30 6.78
C ALA A 48 -9.73 6.52 6.35
N SER A 49 -9.49 7.67 6.97
CA SER A 49 -9.91 8.97 6.42
C SER A 49 -8.89 9.40 5.37
N TRP A 50 -9.33 9.69 4.15
CA TRP A 50 -8.44 10.08 3.05
C TRP A 50 -9.11 11.03 2.07
N THR A 51 -8.29 11.89 1.47
CA THR A 51 -8.60 12.67 0.28
C THR A 51 -7.68 12.24 -0.87
N MET A 52 -7.95 12.71 -2.09
CA MET A 52 -7.04 12.47 -3.23
C MET A 52 -5.62 13.00 -2.98
N ALA A 53 -5.50 14.16 -2.30
CA ALA A 53 -4.20 14.73 -1.97
C ALA A 53 -3.43 13.86 -0.94
N ASP A 54 -4.14 13.25 0.00
CA ASP A 54 -3.54 12.33 0.97
C ASP A 54 -3.00 11.08 0.28
N LEU A 55 -3.74 10.53 -0.69
CA LEU A 55 -3.30 9.39 -1.48
C LEU A 55 -2.06 9.70 -2.32
N ASP A 56 -1.97 10.90 -2.92
CA ASP A 56 -0.77 11.32 -3.66
C ASP A 56 0.46 11.38 -2.74
N ASN A 57 0.32 12.03 -1.58
CA ASN A 57 1.40 12.12 -0.59
C ASN A 57 1.82 10.74 -0.06
N PHE A 58 0.86 9.86 0.23
CA PHE A 58 1.12 8.48 0.63
C PHE A 58 1.88 7.71 -0.46
N CYS A 59 1.42 7.77 -1.71
CA CYS A 59 2.08 7.09 -2.83
C CYS A 59 3.52 7.59 -3.03
N ARG A 60 3.76 8.90 -2.94
CA ARG A 60 5.11 9.47 -3.04
C ARG A 60 6.06 8.93 -1.98
N ALA A 61 5.59 8.73 -0.74
CA ALA A 61 6.40 8.11 0.32
C ALA A 61 6.71 6.64 0.03
N VAL A 62 5.73 5.86 -0.43
CA VAL A 62 5.93 4.45 -0.82
C VAL A 62 6.97 4.33 -1.95
N GLU A 63 6.95 5.24 -2.92
CA GLU A 63 7.88 5.24 -4.05
C GLU A 63 9.36 5.42 -3.69
N LEU A 64 9.67 5.91 -2.47
CA LEU A 64 11.04 6.00 -1.97
C LEU A 64 11.68 4.63 -1.70
N PHE A 65 10.89 3.54 -1.68
CA PHE A 65 11.32 2.21 -1.27
C PHE A 65 11.15 1.18 -2.41
N PRO A 66 12.18 0.95 -3.25
CA PRO A 66 12.08 0.06 -4.43
C PRO A 66 11.77 -1.41 -4.15
N HIS A 67 11.90 -1.84 -2.90
CA HIS A 67 11.62 -3.21 -2.45
C HIS A 67 10.17 -3.40 -2.00
N MET A 68 9.40 -2.32 -1.89
CA MET A 68 8.05 -2.31 -1.34
C MET A 68 7.07 -1.66 -2.35
N SER A 69 5.79 -2.02 -2.28
CA SER A 69 4.70 -1.37 -3.00
C SER A 69 3.54 -1.04 -2.07
N SER A 70 2.46 -0.46 -2.59
CA SER A 70 1.19 -0.33 -1.87
C SER A 70 0.04 -0.99 -2.61
N MET A 71 -1.04 -1.27 -1.88
CA MET A 71 -2.33 -1.70 -2.39
C MET A 71 -3.42 -0.91 -1.67
N PHE A 72 -4.38 -0.38 -2.42
CA PHE A 72 -5.52 0.33 -1.85
C PHE A 72 -6.73 -0.60 -1.80
N LYS A 73 -7.22 -0.85 -0.59
CA LYS A 73 -8.46 -1.59 -0.39
C LYS A 73 -9.63 -0.61 -0.50
N VAL A 74 -10.28 -0.62 -1.66
CA VAL A 74 -11.45 0.21 -1.95
C VAL A 74 -12.59 -0.15 -1.00
N GLU A 75 -13.37 0.87 -0.63
CA GLU A 75 -14.63 0.67 0.07
C GLU A 75 -15.51 -0.34 -0.65
N ARG A 76 -16.12 -1.25 0.12
CA ARG A 76 -17.13 -2.13 -0.44
C ARG A 76 -18.33 -1.27 -0.80
N GLU A 77 -18.53 -1.03 -2.09
CA GLU A 77 -19.78 -0.50 -2.61
C GLU A 77 -20.94 -1.34 -2.03
N PRO A 78 -22.00 -0.73 -1.47
CA PRO A 78 -23.18 -1.49 -1.09
C PRO A 78 -23.71 -2.06 -2.39
N ARG A 79 -23.44 -3.35 -2.65
CA ARG A 79 -24.19 -4.13 -3.63
C ARG A 79 -25.61 -4.23 -3.07
N LEU A 80 -26.37 -3.16 -3.26
CA LEU A 80 -27.81 -3.17 -3.16
C LEU A 80 -28.25 -4.25 -4.15
N HIS A 81 -28.88 -5.25 -3.57
CA HIS A 81 -29.35 -6.49 -4.17
C HIS A 81 -30.33 -6.18 -5.31
#